data_AF-A0A5C7ZF30-F1
#
_entry.id   AF-A0A5C7ZF30-F1
#
_cell.length_a   1.000
_cell.length_b   1.000
_cell.length_c   1.000
_cell.angle_alpha   90.00
_cell.angle_beta   90.00
_cell.angle_gamma   90.00
#
_symmetry.space_group_name_H-M   'P 1'
#
loop_
_entity.id
_entity.type
_entity.pdbx_description
1 polymer ?
#
loop_
_entity_poly.entity_id
_entity_poly.type
_entity_poly.pdbx_seq_one_letter_code
_entity_poly.pdbx_strand_id
1 'polypeptide(L)'
;MFSGAFASSFAGRQAAQAGGFSSAFALPFAGVGGIQPAAGYIGPCMAQAALAAGALWYVSGSALVIDGKRLIGPAGKVYAFASEATAEKWALSAALVPVREAQIIASLPAATAEAWKATKRTRLEVIAAQVVSAAAKTADADKRAALIAEAGYLLGKWAA
;
A
#
# COMPACT_ATOMS: atom_id res chain seq x y z
N MET A 1 28.72 2.05 26.12
CA MET A 1 28.03 3.29 25.71
C MET A 1 28.12 3.39 24.20
N PHE A 2 27.06 3.07 23.46
CA PHE A 2 26.98 3.27 22.01
C PHE A 2 25.96 4.37 21.74
N SER A 3 26.46 5.55 21.40
CA SER A 3 25.69 6.70 20.92
C SER A 3 26.02 6.96 19.46
N GLY A 4 24.97 7.14 18.65
CA GLY A 4 24.97 7.75 17.31
C GLY A 4 25.28 6.79 16.16
N ALA A 5 24.60 6.80 15.02
CA ALA A 5 23.49 7.60 14.54
C ALA A 5 22.98 6.97 13.23
N PHE A 6 21.66 6.94 13.00
CA PHE A 6 21.07 7.25 11.69
C PHE A 6 19.58 7.59 11.85
N ALA A 7 19.34 8.71 12.53
CA ALA A 7 18.15 9.52 12.36
C ALA A 7 18.60 10.86 11.74
N SER A 8 18.83 10.85 10.42
CA SER A 8 19.03 12.02 9.55
C SER A 8 18.79 11.50 8.12
N SER A 9 17.99 12.08 7.23
CA SER A 9 17.49 13.45 7.17
C SER A 9 16.16 13.48 6.40
N PHE A 10 15.34 14.48 6.74
CA PHE A 10 14.50 15.14 5.77
C PHE A 10 15.38 15.62 4.60
N ALA A 11 15.37 14.91 3.47
CA ALA A 11 15.86 15.46 2.23
C ALA A 11 14.80 16.40 1.68
N GLY A 12 15.05 17.70 1.85
CA GLY A 12 14.89 18.71 0.80
C GLY A 12 13.60 18.72 0.00
N ARG A 13 12.85 19.81 0.18
CA ARG A 13 12.01 20.40 -0.87
C ARG A 13 12.72 20.21 -2.23
N GLN A 14 12.08 19.52 -3.17
CA GLN A 14 12.43 19.32 -4.61
C GLN A 14 12.97 17.95 -5.07
N ALA A 15 12.98 16.90 -4.26
CA ALA A 15 13.25 15.54 -4.78
C ALA A 15 11.96 14.70 -4.96
N ALA A 16 11.29 14.97 -6.08
CA ALA A 16 10.56 14.01 -6.91
C ALA A 16 9.45 13.14 -6.26
N GLN A 17 8.24 13.60 -6.53
CA GLN A 17 6.87 13.04 -6.55
C GLN A 17 6.66 11.55 -6.89
N ALA A 18 7.70 10.70 -6.98
CA ALA A 18 7.60 9.27 -7.31
C ALA A 18 8.10 8.33 -6.19
N GLY A 19 8.85 8.81 -5.20
CA GLY A 19 9.47 7.96 -4.16
C GLY A 19 8.61 7.70 -2.91
N GLY A 20 7.63 8.56 -2.61
CA GLY A 20 6.90 8.51 -1.34
C GLY A 20 5.76 7.48 -1.26
N PHE A 21 5.28 6.99 -2.41
CA PHE A 21 4.13 6.08 -2.45
C PHE A 21 4.56 4.64 -2.14
N SER A 22 5.68 4.16 -2.71
CA SER A 22 6.08 2.74 -2.59
C SER A 22 6.47 2.33 -1.16
N SER A 23 7.14 3.19 -0.39
CA SER A 23 7.58 2.90 0.97
C SER A 23 6.49 3.09 2.05
N ALA A 24 5.45 3.88 1.75
CA ALA A 24 4.31 4.09 2.66
C ALA A 24 3.31 2.92 2.62
N PHE A 25 3.24 2.22 1.49
CA PHE A 25 2.32 1.09 1.30
C PHE A 25 2.97 -0.27 1.39
N ALA A 26 4.30 -0.34 1.33
CA ALA A 26 5.05 -1.54 1.64
C ALA A 26 4.60 -2.11 2.97
N LEU A 27 3.68 -3.10 2.98
CA LEU A 27 3.51 -4.15 4.02
C LEU A 27 2.41 -5.18 3.73
N PRO A 28 2.72 -6.48 3.66
CA PRO A 28 1.74 -7.55 3.80
C PRO A 28 1.78 -8.16 5.19
N PHE A 29 0.58 -8.49 5.65
CA PHE A 29 0.39 -9.69 6.42
C PHE A 29 -0.61 -10.55 5.68
N ALA A 30 -0.27 -11.83 5.57
CA ALA A 30 -1.10 -12.86 4.98
C ALA A 30 -2.46 -12.89 5.70
N GLY A 31 -3.53 -13.08 4.94
CA GLY A 31 -4.83 -13.38 5.50
C GLY A 31 -5.77 -12.18 5.62
N VAL A 32 -6.24 -11.68 4.48
CA VAL A 32 -7.66 -11.29 4.42
C VAL A 32 -8.28 -11.95 3.20
N GLY A 33 -8.61 -13.23 3.34
CA GLY A 33 -9.62 -13.83 2.46
C GLY A 33 -10.95 -13.17 2.77
N GLY A 34 -11.52 -12.43 1.82
CA GLY A 34 -12.90 -11.94 1.91
C GLY A 34 -13.15 -10.46 1.67
N ILE A 35 -12.13 -9.58 1.67
CA ILE A 35 -12.33 -8.18 1.25
C ILE A 35 -12.21 -8.10 -0.27
N GLN A 36 -13.36 -8.11 -0.93
CA GLN A 36 -13.45 -7.91 -2.36
C GLN A 36 -13.20 -6.44 -2.68
N PRO A 37 -12.27 -6.12 -3.60
CA PRO A 37 -12.11 -4.75 -4.07
C PRO A 37 -13.39 -4.31 -4.78
N ALA A 38 -13.76 -3.04 -4.61
CA ALA A 38 -14.93 -2.48 -5.27
C ALA A 38 -14.85 -2.57 -6.80
N ALA A 39 -16.00 -2.45 -7.47
CA ALA A 39 -16.05 -2.45 -8.93
C ALA A 39 -15.17 -1.31 -9.49
N GLY A 40 -14.26 -1.64 -10.41
CA GLY A 40 -13.50 -0.66 -11.18
C GLY A 40 -12.28 0.00 -10.53
N TYR A 41 -12.14 0.01 -9.20
CA TYR A 41 -11.01 0.66 -8.51
C TYR A 41 -10.38 -0.20 -7.41
N ILE A 42 -9.07 -0.02 -7.18
CA ILE A 42 -8.31 -0.73 -6.14
C ILE A 42 -7.37 0.22 -5.41
N GLY A 43 -7.33 0.12 -4.08
CA GLY A 43 -6.40 0.87 -3.24
C GLY A 43 -4.98 0.26 -3.26
N PRO A 44 -3.97 0.99 -2.79
CA PRO A 44 -2.57 0.60 -2.95
C PRO A 44 -2.15 -0.68 -2.19
N CYS A 45 -2.60 -0.89 -0.95
CA CYS A 45 -2.26 -2.10 -0.21
C CYS A 45 -3.02 -3.32 -0.74
N MET A 46 -4.30 -3.17 -1.10
CA MET A 46 -5.03 -4.25 -1.79
C MET A 46 -4.39 -4.58 -3.15
N ALA A 47 -3.92 -3.57 -3.89
CA ALA A 47 -3.21 -3.76 -5.15
C ALA A 47 -1.89 -4.53 -4.97
N GLN A 48 -1.11 -4.21 -3.94
CA GLN A 48 0.09 -4.98 -3.61
C GLN A 48 -0.23 -6.44 -3.27
N ALA A 49 -1.27 -6.67 -2.48
CA ALA A 49 -1.71 -8.02 -2.14
C ALA A 49 -2.13 -8.82 -3.38
N ALA A 50 -2.90 -8.20 -4.28
CA ALA A 50 -3.32 -8.79 -5.54
C ALA A 50 -2.10 -9.14 -6.43
N LEU A 51 -1.15 -8.20 -6.58
CA LEU A 51 0.06 -8.41 -7.36
C LEU A 51 0.95 -9.51 -6.78
N ALA A 52 1.10 -9.57 -5.46
CA ALA A 52 1.83 -10.65 -4.79
C ALA A 52 1.13 -12.02 -4.95
N ALA A 53 -0.20 -12.03 -5.11
CA ALA A 53 -0.98 -13.22 -5.43
C ALA A 53 -0.97 -13.59 -6.93
N GLY A 54 -0.22 -12.84 -7.76
CA GLY A 54 -0.10 -13.10 -9.20
C GLY A 54 -1.17 -12.44 -10.08
N ALA A 55 -1.87 -11.43 -9.58
CA ALA A 55 -2.82 -10.66 -10.39
C ALA A 55 -2.13 -10.05 -11.62
N LEU A 56 -2.81 -10.13 -12.77
CA LEU A 56 -2.36 -9.49 -13.99
C LEU A 56 -2.50 -7.96 -13.87
N TRP A 57 -1.57 -7.25 -14.49
CA TRP A 57 -1.60 -5.79 -14.56
C TRP A 57 -1.27 -5.32 -15.97
N TYR A 58 -1.77 -4.14 -16.32
CA TYR A 58 -1.47 -3.45 -17.57
C TYR A 58 -1.67 -1.94 -17.40
N VAL A 59 -1.11 -1.14 -18.32
CA VAL A 59 -1.30 0.31 -18.33
C VAL A 59 -2.39 0.68 -19.33
N SER A 60 -3.35 1.48 -18.90
CA SER A 60 -4.42 2.05 -19.75
C SER A 60 -4.36 3.57 -19.69
N GLY A 61 -3.84 4.20 -20.75
CA GLY A 61 -3.50 5.61 -20.73
C GLY A 61 -2.38 5.88 -19.73
N SER A 62 -2.63 6.72 -18.72
CA SER A 62 -1.69 6.94 -17.60
C SER A 62 -2.02 6.12 -16.35
N ALA A 63 -3.09 5.35 -16.35
CA ALA A 63 -3.54 4.60 -15.18
C ALA A 63 -3.02 3.16 -15.20
N LEU A 64 -2.56 2.68 -14.04
CA LEU A 64 -2.28 1.27 -13.84
C LEU A 64 -3.57 0.52 -13.52
N VAL A 65 -3.83 -0.58 -14.23
CA VAL A 65 -4.96 -1.48 -14.02
C VAL A 65 -4.44 -2.80 -13.49
N ILE A 66 -5.04 -3.31 -12.41
CA ILE A 66 -4.66 -4.55 -11.72
C ILE A 66 -5.93 -5.37 -11.56
N ASP A 67 -5.97 -6.58 -12.13
CA ASP A 67 -7.14 -7.46 -12.13
C ASP A 67 -8.44 -6.72 -12.57
N GLY A 68 -8.33 -5.96 -13.66
CA GLY A 68 -9.41 -5.15 -14.23
C GLY A 68 -9.77 -3.87 -13.45
N LYS A 69 -9.05 -3.52 -12.39
CA LYS A 69 -9.36 -2.38 -11.50
C LYS A 69 -8.28 -1.30 -11.56
N ARG A 70 -8.68 -0.03 -11.68
CA ARG A 70 -7.75 1.11 -11.74
C ARG A 70 -7.19 1.42 -10.35
N LEU A 71 -5.88 1.58 -10.27
CA LEU A 71 -5.22 1.99 -9.04
C LEU A 71 -5.65 3.41 -8.64
N ILE A 72 -6.08 3.56 -7.39
CA ILE A 72 -6.32 4.86 -6.75
C ILE A 72 -5.33 5.09 -5.61
N GLY A 73 -4.99 6.36 -5.38
CA GLY A 73 -4.25 6.76 -4.19
C GLY A 73 -5.15 6.86 -2.94
N PRO A 74 -4.57 7.09 -1.75
CA PRO A 74 -5.30 7.19 -0.48
C PRO A 74 -6.30 8.37 -0.44
N ALA A 75 -6.17 9.33 -1.36
CA ALA A 75 -7.11 10.45 -1.52
C ALA A 75 -8.27 10.13 -2.49
N GLY A 76 -8.40 8.91 -2.99
CA GLY A 76 -9.44 8.50 -3.94
C GLY A 76 -9.18 8.89 -5.39
N LYS A 77 -8.07 9.58 -5.69
CA LYS A 77 -7.72 9.94 -7.07
C LYS A 77 -7.10 8.77 -7.81
N VAL A 78 -7.45 8.58 -9.07
CA VAL A 78 -6.76 7.63 -9.96
C VAL A 78 -5.30 8.00 -10.01
N TYR A 79 -4.44 7.02 -9.73
CA TYR A 79 -3.01 7.25 -9.75
C TYR A 79 -2.52 7.25 -11.20
N ALA A 80 -1.97 8.37 -11.63
CA ALA A 80 -1.43 8.55 -12.97
C ALA A 80 0.10 8.42 -12.93
N PHE A 81 0.64 7.49 -13.71
CA PHE A 81 2.06 7.31 -13.89
C PHE A 81 2.58 8.21 -15.01
N ALA A 82 3.82 8.71 -14.86
CA ALA A 82 4.46 9.57 -15.85
C ALA A 82 4.84 8.80 -17.12
N SER A 83 5.10 7.51 -16.99
CA SER A 83 5.37 6.60 -18.12
C SER A 83 5.05 5.17 -17.75
N GLU A 84 4.88 4.32 -18.76
CA GLU A 84 4.70 2.88 -18.58
C GLU A 84 5.85 2.24 -17.78
N ALA A 85 7.11 2.64 -18.06
CA ALA A 85 8.27 2.17 -17.29
C ALA A 85 8.19 2.51 -15.79
N THR A 86 7.58 3.64 -15.42
CA THR A 86 7.37 3.96 -14.00
C THR A 86 6.25 3.14 -13.37
N ALA A 87 5.20 2.83 -14.14
CA ALA A 87 4.11 1.96 -13.71
C ALA A 87 4.60 0.52 -13.50
N GLU A 88 5.40 0.00 -14.43
CA GLU A 88 6.04 -1.31 -14.32
C GLU A 88 6.96 -1.40 -13.09
N LYS A 89 7.85 -0.42 -12.89
CA LYS A 89 8.71 -0.38 -11.70
C LYS A 89 7.89 -0.41 -10.40
N TRP A 90 6.77 0.30 -10.39
CA TRP A 90 5.87 0.27 -9.25
C TRP A 90 5.23 -1.11 -9.07
N ALA A 91 4.67 -1.71 -10.13
CA ALA A 91 4.01 -3.01 -10.08
C ALA A 91 4.98 -4.13 -9.63
N LEU A 92 6.20 -4.14 -10.16
CA LEU A 92 7.26 -5.07 -9.75
C LEU A 92 7.64 -4.89 -8.28
N SER A 93 7.81 -3.64 -7.84
CA SER A 93 8.10 -3.35 -6.43
C SER A 93 6.94 -3.77 -5.53
N ALA A 94 5.71 -3.49 -5.94
CA ALA A 94 4.48 -3.81 -5.23
C ALA A 94 4.28 -5.32 -5.04
N ALA A 95 4.69 -6.14 -6.02
CA ALA A 95 4.67 -7.60 -5.90
C ALA A 95 5.79 -8.15 -4.98
N LEU A 96 6.98 -7.54 -5.01
CA LEU A 96 8.17 -8.05 -4.31
C LEU A 96 8.25 -7.65 -2.84
N VAL A 97 7.84 -6.42 -2.52
CA VAL A 97 7.88 -5.91 -1.15
C VAL A 97 7.19 -6.86 -0.18
N PRO A 98 6.04 -7.45 -0.54
CA PRO A 98 5.43 -8.45 0.30
C PRO A 98 6.28 -9.64 0.72
N VAL A 99 6.91 -10.25 -0.29
CA VAL A 99 7.75 -11.41 -0.09
C VAL A 99 8.96 -11.05 0.78
N ARG A 100 9.56 -9.88 0.52
CA ARG A 100 10.74 -9.40 1.27
C ARG A 100 10.42 -9.11 2.72
N GLU A 101 9.29 -8.48 3.01
CA GLU A 101 8.92 -8.20 4.39
C GLU A 101 8.67 -9.47 5.19
N ALA A 102 7.99 -10.47 4.60
CA ALA A 102 7.80 -11.77 5.25
C ALA A 102 9.15 -12.44 5.59
N GLN A 103 10.12 -12.37 4.67
CA GLN A 103 11.48 -12.87 4.90
C GLN A 103 12.21 -12.12 6.02
N ILE A 104 12.10 -10.79 6.05
CA ILE A 104 12.71 -9.99 7.12
C ILE A 104 12.11 -10.38 8.47
N ILE A 105 10.78 -10.44 8.59
CA ILE A 105 10.11 -10.80 9.85
C ILE A 105 10.54 -12.19 10.33
N ALA A 106 10.63 -13.16 9.41
CA ALA A 106 11.07 -14.52 9.72
C ALA A 106 12.52 -14.60 10.22
N SER A 107 13.35 -13.60 9.87
CA SER A 107 14.74 -13.51 10.31
C SER A 107 14.93 -12.82 11.67
N LEU A 108 13.89 -12.16 12.20
CA LEU A 108 13.96 -11.40 13.45
C LEU A 108 13.71 -12.29 14.68
N PRO A 109 14.36 -12.01 15.83
CA PRO A 109 13.95 -12.59 17.10
C PRO A 109 12.48 -12.27 17.42
N ALA A 110 11.76 -13.20 18.05
CA ALA A 110 10.32 -13.10 18.28
C ALA A 110 9.90 -11.76 18.93
N ALA A 111 10.61 -11.33 19.99
CA ALA A 111 10.31 -10.06 20.66
C ALA A 111 10.48 -8.84 19.73
N THR A 112 11.49 -8.86 18.87
CA THR A 112 11.75 -7.80 17.88
C THR A 112 10.70 -7.80 16.77
N ALA A 113 10.30 -8.99 16.32
CA ALA A 113 9.24 -9.14 15.32
C ALA A 113 7.89 -8.60 15.86
N GLU A 114 7.54 -8.91 17.11
CA GLU A 114 6.31 -8.39 17.74
C GLU A 114 6.35 -6.86 17.91
N ALA A 115 7.47 -6.28 18.36
CA ALA A 115 7.62 -4.83 18.45
C ALA A 115 7.52 -4.14 17.08
N TRP A 116 8.09 -4.76 16.04
CA TRP A 116 8.00 -4.29 14.66
C TRP A 116 6.55 -4.33 14.15
N LYS A 117 5.84 -5.45 14.36
CA LYS A 117 4.42 -5.62 14.00
C LYS A 117 3.55 -4.56 14.68
N ALA A 118 3.74 -4.32 15.98
CA ALA A 118 3.02 -3.31 16.74
C ALA A 118 3.21 -1.90 16.14
N THR A 119 4.46 -1.53 15.83
CA THR A 119 4.78 -0.23 15.20
C THR A 119 4.11 -0.09 13.83
N LYS A 120 4.09 -1.17 13.04
CA LYS A 120 3.46 -1.19 11.72
C LYS A 120 1.93 -1.10 11.83
N ARG A 121 1.32 -1.78 12.80
CA ARG A 121 -0.12 -1.69 13.08
C ARG A 121 -0.56 -0.25 13.33
N THR A 122 0.12 0.48 14.23
CA THR A 122 -0.21 1.89 14.52
C THR A 122 -0.15 2.76 13.27
N ARG A 123 0.83 2.56 12.38
CA ARG A 123 0.92 3.32 11.12
C ARG A 123 -0.25 3.05 10.19
N LEU A 124 -0.69 1.79 10.10
CA LEU A 124 -1.80 1.42 9.22
C LEU A 124 -3.15 1.87 9.76
N GLU A 125 -3.32 1.93 11.08
CA GLU A 125 -4.50 2.54 11.71
C GLU A 125 -4.59 4.03 11.32
N VAL A 126 -3.48 4.76 11.32
CA VAL A 126 -3.42 6.16 10.86
C VAL A 126 -3.79 6.27 9.38
N ILE A 127 -3.23 5.41 8.51
CA ILE A 127 -3.55 5.42 7.08
C ILE A 127 -5.02 5.06 6.85
N ALA A 128 -5.55 4.07 7.55
CA ALA A 128 -6.96 3.68 7.46
C ALA A 128 -7.88 4.85 7.83
N ALA A 129 -7.56 5.59 8.89
CA ALA A 129 -8.30 6.80 9.28
C ALA A 129 -8.26 7.88 8.17
N GLN A 130 -7.11 8.07 7.52
CA GLN A 130 -6.98 8.99 6.39
C GLN A 130 -7.83 8.55 5.18
N VAL A 131 -7.80 7.25 4.85
CA VAL A 131 -8.57 6.66 3.76
C VAL A 131 -10.08 6.77 4.01
N VAL A 132 -10.55 6.51 5.23
CA VAL A 132 -11.95 6.72 5.64
C VAL A 132 -12.34 8.20 5.50
N SER A 133 -11.47 9.10 5.94
CA SER A 133 -11.70 10.54 5.82
C SER A 133 -11.76 11.01 4.35
N ALA A 134 -11.00 10.38 3.46
CA ALA A 134 -11.07 10.62 2.02
C ALA A 134 -12.36 10.03 1.41
N ALA A 135 -12.78 8.84 1.85
CA ALA A 135 -14.00 8.19 1.39
C ALA A 135 -15.23 9.06 1.69
N ALA A 136 -15.29 9.67 2.88
CA ALA A 136 -16.37 10.58 3.28
C ALA A 136 -16.52 11.81 2.36
N LYS A 137 -15.43 12.24 1.71
CA LYS A 137 -15.39 13.41 0.82
C LYS A 137 -15.53 13.04 -0.66
N THR A 138 -15.59 11.74 -0.98
CA THR A 138 -15.60 11.25 -2.36
C THR A 138 -17.03 11.10 -2.85
N ALA A 139 -17.41 11.84 -3.89
CA ALA A 139 -18.75 11.78 -4.48
C ALA A 139 -18.99 10.50 -5.30
N ASP A 140 -17.96 10.01 -5.98
CA ASP A 140 -17.97 8.79 -6.78
C ASP A 140 -18.16 7.55 -5.88
N ALA A 141 -19.22 6.79 -6.11
CA ALA A 141 -19.60 5.64 -5.29
C ALA A 141 -18.55 4.52 -5.34
N ASP A 142 -17.97 4.25 -6.52
CA ASP A 142 -17.02 3.16 -6.72
C ASP A 142 -15.67 3.47 -6.09
N LYS A 143 -15.20 4.72 -6.25
CA LYS A 143 -13.97 5.18 -5.56
C LYS A 143 -14.14 5.17 -4.04
N ARG A 144 -15.30 5.60 -3.54
CA ARG A 144 -15.62 5.56 -2.11
C ARG A 144 -15.65 4.11 -1.59
N ALA A 145 -16.27 3.19 -2.32
CA ALA A 145 -16.28 1.77 -1.97
C ALA A 145 -14.87 1.18 -1.96
N ALA A 146 -14.03 1.52 -2.94
CA ALA A 146 -12.63 1.08 -2.97
C ALA A 146 -11.81 1.60 -1.78
N LEU A 147 -12.02 2.86 -1.38
CA LEU A 147 -11.38 3.42 -0.19
C LEU A 147 -11.86 2.73 1.10
N ILE A 148 -13.16 2.45 1.23
CA ILE A 148 -13.69 1.72 2.40
C ILE A 148 -13.11 0.30 2.47
N ALA A 149 -13.03 -0.40 1.32
CA ALA A 149 -12.42 -1.72 1.23
C ALA A 149 -10.94 -1.69 1.62
N GLU A 150 -10.18 -0.70 1.13
CA GLU A 150 -8.78 -0.50 1.49
C GLU A 150 -8.61 -0.24 3.00
N ALA A 151 -9.44 0.62 3.60
CA ALA A 151 -9.42 0.85 5.04
C ALA A 151 -9.74 -0.42 5.85
N GLY A 152 -10.73 -1.20 5.40
CA GLY A 152 -11.06 -2.50 5.99
C GLY A 152 -9.88 -3.47 5.90
N TYR A 153 -9.17 -3.50 4.76
CA TYR A 153 -7.99 -4.33 4.56
C TYR A 153 -6.84 -3.93 5.48
N LEU A 154 -6.59 -2.63 5.64
CA LEU A 154 -5.54 -2.09 6.51
C LEU A 154 -5.74 -2.47 7.99
N LEU A 155 -7.00 -2.46 8.45
CA LEU A 155 -7.37 -2.80 9.83
C LEU A 155 -7.47 -4.31 10.04
N GLY A 156 -8.04 -5.05 9.07
CA GLY A 156 -8.37 -6.47 9.18
C GLY A 156 -7.17 -7.41 9.05
N LYS A 157 -6.10 -7.02 8.32
CA LYS A 157 -4.95 -7.89 8.06
C LYS A 157 -4.07 -8.24 9.28
N TRP A 158 -4.43 -7.76 10.47
CA TRP A 158 -3.74 -8.01 11.74
C TRP A 158 -4.49 -8.94 12.69
N ALA A 159 -5.71 -9.35 12.33
CA ALA A 159 -6.57 -10.17 13.19
C ALA A 159 -6.31 -11.69 13.07
N ALA A 160 -5.27 -12.10 12.32
CA ALA A 160 -4.91 -13.49 12.06
C ALA A 160 -3.58 -13.88 12.73
#